data_AF-A0A661SCV1-F1
#
_entry.id   AF-A0A661SCV1-F1
#
_cell.length_a   1.000
_cell.length_b   1.000
_cell.length_c   1.000
_cell.angle_alpha   90.00
_cell.angle_beta   90.00
_cell.angle_gamma   90.00
#
_symmetry.space_group_name_H-M   'P 1'
#
loop_
_entity.id
_entity.type
_entity.pdbx_description
1 polymer ?
#
loop_
_entity_poly.entity_id
_entity_poly.type
_entity_poly.pdbx_seq_one_letter_code
_entity_poly.pdbx_strand_id
1 'polypeptide(L)'
;MDETTLKIAIAAFVHDIGKFADKKALNLTEQYINDHAGRHLPFHDGRYCHYHAVYTAAFIEFMKDHLPDHLNRPDWGNGDTFADLAAGHHNPETPMQWVIAEADRVSSGWDRDTFDQKYSTAVPWKEYKKIRLLPLFEQLKAEEGAFDTREKFSFCYPLKAMSPKNIFPTKLKAGVPDTLVKAESQYIQLFDEFVKGLGRIRHRETDIELWFEV
;
A
#
# COMPACT_ATOMS: atom_id res chain seq x y z
N MET A 1 24.20 -4.92 3.55
CA MET A 1 24.04 -4.02 2.37
C MET A 1 24.67 -2.66 2.74
N ASP A 2 25.01 -1.74 1.83
CA ASP A 2 25.35 -0.38 2.32
C ASP A 2 24.06 0.33 2.79
N GLU A 3 24.19 1.27 3.73
CA GLU A 3 23.02 1.91 4.36
C GLU A 3 22.10 2.62 3.36
N THR A 4 22.64 3.19 2.28
CA THR A 4 21.83 3.91 1.29
C THR A 4 21.02 2.92 0.46
N THR A 5 21.65 1.85 -0.01
CA THR A 5 20.93 0.80 -0.74
C THR A 5 19.87 0.13 0.15
N LEU A 6 20.18 -0.10 1.43
CA LEU A 6 19.21 -0.66 2.37
C LEU A 6 18.02 0.29 2.60
N LYS A 7 18.30 1.59 2.78
CA LYS A 7 17.25 2.62 2.89
C LYS A 7 16.32 2.62 1.68
N ILE A 8 16.87 2.59 0.47
CA ILE A 8 16.08 2.52 -0.77
C ILE A 8 15.27 1.23 -0.84
N ALA A 9 15.85 0.08 -0.49
CA ALA A 9 15.17 -1.21 -0.52
C ALA A 9 13.97 -1.25 0.44
N ILE A 10 14.17 -0.79 1.69
CA ILE A 10 13.08 -0.74 2.67
C ILE A 10 12.02 0.30 2.26
N ALA A 11 12.42 1.46 1.75
CA ALA A 11 11.48 2.50 1.30
C ALA A 11 10.63 2.00 0.13
N ALA A 12 11.23 1.30 -0.83
CA ALA A 12 10.53 0.65 -1.94
C ALA A 12 9.56 -0.43 -1.44
N PHE A 13 9.94 -1.21 -0.43
CA PHE A 13 9.06 -2.23 0.15
C PHE A 13 7.81 -1.63 0.80
N VAL A 14 7.95 -0.48 1.48
CA VAL A 14 6.83 0.17 2.19
C VAL A 14 6.14 1.30 1.42
N HIS A 15 6.54 1.61 0.20
CA HIS A 15 6.10 2.81 -0.54
C HIS A 15 4.56 2.95 -0.62
N ASP A 16 3.87 1.83 -0.73
CA ASP A 16 2.41 1.73 -0.90
C ASP A 16 1.67 1.38 0.40
N ILE A 17 2.35 1.34 1.57
CA ILE A 17 1.74 0.96 2.86
C ILE A 17 0.55 1.85 3.21
N GLY A 18 0.53 3.10 2.77
CA GLY A 18 -0.59 4.03 2.95
C GLY A 18 -1.91 3.60 2.29
N LYS A 19 -1.90 2.62 1.36
CA LYS A 19 -3.13 1.98 0.86
C LYS A 19 -3.82 1.13 1.93
N PHE A 20 -3.04 0.65 2.90
CA PHE A 20 -3.49 -0.14 4.05
C PHE A 20 -3.59 0.70 5.32
N ALA A 21 -2.55 1.48 5.63
CA ALA A 21 -2.45 2.42 6.75
C ALA A 21 -3.09 3.77 6.39
N ASP A 22 -4.38 3.77 6.07
CA ASP A 22 -5.05 4.96 5.56
C ASP A 22 -5.40 6.01 6.63
N LYS A 23 -6.04 7.11 6.20
CA LYS A 23 -6.53 8.16 7.10
C LYS A 23 -7.27 7.65 8.34
N LYS A 24 -8.15 6.66 8.21
CA LYS A 24 -8.96 6.16 9.33
C LYS A 24 -8.13 5.26 10.24
N ALA A 25 -7.29 4.41 9.66
CA ALA A 25 -6.39 3.53 10.40
C ALA A 25 -5.41 4.33 11.29
N LEU A 26 -4.90 5.45 10.77
CA LEU A 26 -3.95 6.33 11.46
C LEU A 26 -4.59 7.49 12.22
N ASN A 27 -5.93 7.61 12.20
CA ASN A 27 -6.67 8.74 12.79
C ASN A 27 -6.18 10.13 12.33
N LEU A 28 -5.84 10.28 11.05
CA LEU A 28 -5.31 11.54 10.52
C LEU A 28 -6.40 12.61 10.37
N THR A 29 -6.03 13.85 10.67
CA THR A 29 -6.88 15.02 10.46
C THR A 29 -6.82 15.49 9.00
N GLU A 30 -7.85 16.20 8.53
CA GLU A 30 -7.79 16.85 7.20
C GLU A 30 -6.66 17.89 7.15
N GLN A 31 -6.39 18.56 8.27
CA GLN A 31 -5.32 19.55 8.36
C GLN A 31 -3.96 18.90 8.07
N TYR A 32 -3.66 17.76 8.71
CA TYR A 32 -2.42 17.03 8.45
C TYR A 32 -2.29 16.66 6.97
N ILE A 33 -3.36 16.15 6.36
CA ILE A 33 -3.35 15.77 4.93
C ILE A 33 -3.06 16.98 4.05
N ASN A 34 -3.74 18.11 4.29
CA ASN A 34 -3.58 19.33 3.51
C ASN A 34 -2.17 19.93 3.65
N ASP A 35 -1.59 19.88 4.85
CA ASP A 35 -0.26 20.41 5.13
C ASP A 35 0.86 19.60 4.44
N HIS A 36 0.63 18.31 4.18
CA HIS A 36 1.62 17.41 3.56
C HIS A 36 1.33 17.11 2.08
N ALA A 37 0.14 17.44 1.56
CA ALA A 37 -0.28 17.12 0.20
C ALA A 37 0.71 17.64 -0.86
N GLY A 38 1.11 18.92 -0.75
CA GLY A 38 2.00 19.55 -1.72
C GLY A 38 3.41 18.96 -1.79
N ARG A 39 3.81 18.15 -0.80
CA ARG A 39 5.14 17.53 -0.75
C ARG A 39 5.21 16.20 -1.51
N HIS A 40 4.14 15.41 -1.46
CA HIS A 40 4.16 14.02 -1.94
C HIS A 40 3.15 13.74 -3.05
N LEU A 41 2.15 14.60 -3.22
CA LEU A 41 1.04 14.34 -4.13
C LEU A 41 1.21 15.12 -5.44
N PRO A 42 1.02 14.47 -6.59
CA PRO A 42 0.90 15.20 -7.85
C PRO A 42 -0.41 16.00 -7.87
N PHE A 43 -0.40 17.12 -8.61
CA PHE A 43 -1.55 18.01 -8.77
C PHE A 43 -2.06 17.97 -10.22
N HIS A 44 -3.28 17.49 -10.41
CA HIS A 44 -3.92 17.29 -11.72
C HIS A 44 -5.36 17.80 -11.70
N ASP A 45 -5.77 18.52 -12.76
CA ASP A 45 -7.12 19.08 -12.92
C ASP A 45 -7.65 19.84 -11.70
N GLY A 46 -6.79 20.65 -11.07
CA GLY A 46 -7.16 21.47 -9.93
C GLY A 46 -7.27 20.73 -8.59
N ARG A 47 -6.81 19.48 -8.50
CA ARG A 47 -6.84 18.67 -7.28
C ARG A 47 -5.60 17.80 -7.09
N TYR A 48 -5.28 17.51 -5.84
CA TYR A 48 -4.29 16.47 -5.51
C TYR A 48 -4.90 15.07 -5.69
N CYS A 49 -4.07 14.09 -6.03
CA CYS A 49 -4.43 12.67 -6.11
C CYS A 49 -3.37 11.79 -5.43
N HIS A 50 -3.58 10.46 -5.41
CA HIS A 50 -2.66 9.50 -4.79
C HIS A 50 -2.39 9.73 -3.30
N TYR A 51 -3.42 10.13 -2.53
CA TYR A 51 -3.34 10.43 -1.10
C TYR A 51 -2.68 9.34 -0.23
N HIS A 52 -2.62 8.10 -0.70
CA HIS A 52 -1.90 7.04 0.00
C HIS A 52 -0.41 7.35 0.18
N ALA A 53 0.21 8.18 -0.67
CA ALA A 53 1.58 8.64 -0.47
C ALA A 53 1.74 9.47 0.82
N VAL A 54 0.81 10.40 1.10
CA VAL A 54 0.78 11.12 2.39
C VAL A 54 0.56 10.17 3.55
N TYR A 55 -0.30 9.15 3.37
CA TYR A 55 -0.54 8.15 4.40
C TYR A 55 0.68 7.26 4.67
N THR A 56 1.50 6.97 3.65
CA THR A 56 2.80 6.29 3.81
C THR A 56 3.75 7.12 4.68
N ALA A 57 3.90 8.42 4.41
CA ALA A 57 4.72 9.30 5.25
C ALA A 57 4.18 9.36 6.70
N ALA A 58 2.86 9.49 6.85
CA ALA A 58 2.21 9.51 8.16
C ALA A 58 2.39 8.19 8.93
N PHE A 59 2.36 7.05 8.25
CA PHE A 59 2.63 5.75 8.87
C PHE A 59 4.03 5.72 9.46
N ILE A 60 5.04 6.20 8.72
CA ILE A 60 6.44 6.23 9.17
C ILE A 60 6.60 7.10 10.42
N GLU A 61 5.95 8.27 10.42
CA GLU A 61 6.01 9.22 11.54
C GLU A 61 5.24 8.70 12.78
N PHE A 62 3.99 8.28 12.61
CA PHE A 62 3.08 7.97 13.73
C PHE A 62 3.36 6.58 14.31
N MET A 63 3.97 5.69 13.54
CA MET A 63 4.35 4.34 13.98
C MET A 63 5.82 4.24 14.39
N LYS A 64 6.51 5.38 14.60
CA LYS A 64 7.95 5.39 14.98
C LYS A 64 8.28 4.46 16.15
N ASP A 65 7.40 4.38 17.16
CA ASP A 65 7.62 3.54 18.35
C ASP A 65 7.43 2.04 18.07
N HIS A 66 6.97 1.68 16.87
CA HIS A 66 6.81 0.31 16.37
C HIS A 66 7.83 -0.04 15.27
N LEU A 67 8.58 0.95 14.76
CA LEU A 67 9.52 0.81 13.64
C LEU A 67 10.98 0.97 14.12
N PRO A 68 11.99 0.53 13.35
CA PRO A 68 13.38 0.84 13.64
C PRO A 68 13.63 2.35 13.63
N ASP A 69 14.38 2.85 14.61
CA ASP A 69 14.69 4.29 14.74
C ASP A 69 15.29 4.89 13.46
N HIS A 70 16.09 4.10 12.73
CA HIS A 70 16.69 4.46 11.45
C HIS A 70 15.68 5.05 10.45
N LEU A 71 14.45 4.53 10.43
CA LEU A 71 13.42 4.98 9.48
C LEU A 71 12.96 6.43 9.72
N ASN A 72 13.27 6.99 10.89
CA ASN A 72 12.98 8.37 11.26
C ASN A 72 14.27 9.18 11.53
N ARG A 73 15.46 8.62 11.25
CA ARG A 73 16.74 9.34 11.36
C ARG A 73 17.01 10.12 10.07
N PRO A 74 17.16 11.45 10.12
CA PRO A 74 17.37 12.26 8.91
C PRO A 74 18.73 12.01 8.26
N ASP A 75 19.69 11.46 9.00
CA ASP A 75 21.07 11.20 8.60
C ASP A 75 21.35 9.73 8.22
N TRP A 76 20.33 8.86 8.20
CA TRP A 76 20.52 7.46 7.82
C TRP A 76 20.69 7.32 6.29
N GLY A 77 21.83 6.78 5.85
CA GLY A 77 22.21 6.73 4.44
C GLY A 77 22.29 8.12 3.78
N ASN A 78 22.59 8.15 2.48
CA ASN A 78 22.74 9.42 1.75
C ASN A 78 21.42 9.89 1.11
N GLY A 79 21.29 11.19 0.83
CA GLY A 79 20.21 11.74 0.00
C GLY A 79 18.92 12.00 0.77
N ASP A 80 17.79 11.55 0.19
CA ASP A 80 16.44 11.77 0.73
C ASP A 80 16.26 11.21 2.15
N THR A 81 15.36 11.82 2.91
CA THR A 81 14.85 11.18 4.13
C THR A 81 14.11 9.89 3.77
N PHE A 82 14.04 8.92 4.68
CA PHE A 82 13.32 7.67 4.43
C PHE A 82 11.83 7.91 4.11
N ALA A 83 11.18 8.84 4.81
CA ALA A 83 9.78 9.19 4.57
C ALA A 83 9.55 9.78 3.18
N ASP A 84 10.40 10.73 2.75
CA ASP A 84 10.32 11.31 1.40
C ASP A 84 10.53 10.26 0.32
N LEU A 85 11.47 9.35 0.54
CA LEU A 85 11.80 8.29 -0.39
C LEU A 85 10.63 7.29 -0.55
N ALA A 86 10.01 6.88 0.55
CA ALA A 86 8.86 5.96 0.52
C ALA A 86 7.59 6.62 -0.06
N ALA A 87 7.34 7.88 0.27
CA ALA A 87 6.12 8.59 -0.15
C ALA A 87 6.22 9.23 -1.55
N GLY A 88 7.42 9.51 -2.06
CA GLY A 88 7.63 10.34 -3.24
C GLY A 88 7.32 9.70 -4.60
N HIS A 89 6.98 8.40 -4.67
CA HIS A 89 6.89 7.67 -5.95
C HIS A 89 5.85 8.20 -6.96
N HIS A 90 4.82 8.95 -6.53
CA HIS A 90 3.86 9.61 -7.43
C HIS A 90 4.28 11.01 -7.90
N ASN A 91 5.21 11.66 -7.19
CA ASN A 91 5.77 12.97 -7.55
C ASN A 91 7.29 13.00 -7.29
N PRO A 92 8.08 12.14 -7.97
CA PRO A 92 9.50 11.98 -7.67
C PRO A 92 10.33 13.19 -8.12
N GLU A 93 11.12 13.74 -7.20
CA GLU A 93 11.97 14.93 -7.45
C GLU A 93 13.46 14.58 -7.55
N THR A 94 13.89 13.49 -6.92
CA THR A 94 15.31 13.08 -6.87
C THR A 94 15.55 11.78 -7.63
N PRO A 95 16.80 11.51 -8.07
CA PRO A 95 17.14 10.23 -8.69
C PRO A 95 16.78 9.01 -7.83
N MET A 96 16.91 9.09 -6.50
CA MET A 96 16.57 7.97 -5.61
C MET A 96 15.06 7.72 -5.56
N GLN A 97 14.24 8.77 -5.53
CA GLN A 97 12.78 8.64 -5.63
C GLN A 97 12.37 8.08 -7.00
N TRP A 98 13.05 8.47 -8.08
CA TRP A 98 12.80 7.91 -9.41
C TRP A 98 13.10 6.41 -9.50
N VAL A 99 14.10 5.88 -8.78
CA VAL A 99 14.32 4.42 -8.70
C VAL A 99 13.07 3.70 -8.21
N ILE A 100 12.42 4.20 -7.16
CA ILE A 100 11.21 3.59 -6.61
C ILE A 100 10.02 3.79 -7.55
N ALA A 101 9.87 4.98 -8.14
CA ALA A 101 8.80 5.26 -9.09
C ALA A 101 8.86 4.35 -10.34
N GLU A 102 10.05 4.13 -10.90
CA GLU A 102 10.21 3.21 -12.03
C GLU A 102 9.97 1.74 -11.61
N ALA A 103 10.42 1.34 -10.42
CA ALA A 103 10.15 0.00 -9.90
C ALA A 103 8.65 -0.26 -9.72
N ASP A 104 7.89 0.70 -9.17
CA ASP A 104 6.42 0.62 -9.07
C ASP A 104 5.78 0.46 -10.46
N ARG A 105 6.17 1.28 -11.44
CA ARG A 105 5.61 1.20 -12.81
C ARG A 105 5.93 -0.12 -13.50
N VAL A 106 7.16 -0.61 -13.38
CA VAL A 106 7.56 -1.91 -13.97
C VAL A 106 6.79 -3.05 -13.31
N SER A 107 6.63 -3.02 -11.98
CA SER A 107 5.90 -4.08 -11.25
C SER A 107 4.39 -4.09 -11.52
N SER A 108 3.82 -2.94 -11.91
CA SER A 108 2.39 -2.78 -12.18
C SER A 108 2.02 -2.84 -13.67
N GLY A 109 3.01 -2.81 -14.57
CA GLY A 109 2.87 -2.48 -15.98
C GLY A 109 2.46 -3.61 -16.94
N TRP A 110 2.14 -4.82 -16.48
CA TRP A 110 1.68 -5.89 -17.38
C TRP A 110 0.16 -6.06 -17.48
N ASP A 111 -0.62 -5.61 -16.50
CA ASP A 111 -2.09 -5.84 -16.47
C ASP A 111 -2.94 -4.55 -16.62
N ARG A 112 -2.34 -3.36 -16.60
CA ARG A 112 -3.10 -2.08 -16.50
C ARG A 112 -3.85 -1.68 -17.76
N ASP A 113 -3.32 -1.89 -18.96
CA ASP A 113 -3.89 -1.29 -20.18
C ASP A 113 -5.31 -1.78 -20.54
N THR A 114 -5.66 -3.02 -20.20
CA THR A 114 -6.96 -3.60 -20.54
C THR A 114 -7.96 -3.62 -19.39
N PHE A 115 -7.49 -3.82 -18.15
CA PHE A 115 -8.37 -3.96 -16.97
C PHE A 115 -8.76 -2.59 -16.40
N ASP A 116 -7.82 -1.64 -16.30
CA ASP A 116 -8.05 -0.37 -15.59
C ASP A 116 -8.78 0.71 -16.41
N GLN A 117 -8.65 0.74 -17.74
CA GLN A 117 -9.38 1.73 -18.57
C GLN A 117 -10.90 1.60 -18.46
N LYS A 118 -11.41 0.36 -18.41
CA LYS A 118 -12.84 0.10 -18.20
C LYS A 118 -13.25 0.19 -16.72
N TYR A 119 -12.31 -0.04 -15.80
CA TYR A 119 -12.59 -0.15 -14.36
C TYR A 119 -12.46 1.17 -13.59
N SER A 120 -11.44 1.98 -13.88
CA SER A 120 -11.21 3.31 -13.27
C SER A 120 -12.33 4.30 -13.58
N THR A 121 -13.09 4.06 -14.65
CA THR A 121 -14.28 4.84 -15.01
C THR A 121 -15.56 4.32 -14.34
N ALA A 122 -15.59 3.06 -13.89
CA ALA A 122 -16.78 2.37 -13.41
C ALA A 122 -16.92 2.31 -11.88
N VAL A 123 -15.81 2.27 -11.13
CA VAL A 123 -15.85 2.22 -9.65
C VAL A 123 -15.61 3.61 -9.07
N PRO A 124 -16.58 4.19 -8.33
CA PRO A 124 -16.34 5.42 -7.61
C PRO A 124 -15.12 5.25 -6.68
N TRP A 125 -14.21 6.21 -6.67
CA TRP A 125 -13.02 6.23 -5.79
C TRP A 125 -13.34 5.94 -4.32
N LYS A 126 -14.60 6.12 -3.88
CA LYS A 126 -15.08 5.86 -2.52
C LYS A 126 -15.31 4.38 -2.21
N GLU A 127 -15.41 3.51 -3.21
CA GLU A 127 -15.76 2.10 -3.03
C GLU A 127 -14.58 1.12 -3.11
N TYR A 128 -13.35 1.62 -3.31
CA TYR A 128 -12.15 0.77 -3.45
C TYR A 128 -11.97 -0.24 -2.30
N LYS A 129 -12.37 0.12 -1.07
CA LYS A 129 -12.28 -0.78 0.10
C LYS A 129 -13.18 -2.00 0.02
N LYS A 130 -14.19 -2.01 -0.85
CA LYS A 130 -15.03 -3.19 -1.11
C LYS A 130 -14.38 -4.14 -2.12
N ILE A 131 -13.34 -3.68 -2.81
CA ILE A 131 -12.64 -4.47 -3.81
C ILE A 131 -11.72 -5.46 -3.09
N ARG A 132 -11.80 -6.72 -3.52
CA ARG A 132 -11.03 -7.84 -2.95
C ARG A 132 -10.09 -8.38 -4.02
N LEU A 133 -8.93 -8.86 -3.61
CA LEU A 133 -7.99 -9.54 -4.48
C LEU A 133 -8.67 -10.75 -5.14
N LEU A 134 -8.50 -10.86 -6.46
CA LEU A 134 -9.07 -11.92 -7.28
C LEU A 134 -8.06 -13.06 -7.44
N PRO A 135 -8.50 -14.32 -7.50
CA PRO A 135 -7.60 -15.44 -7.70
C PRO A 135 -7.09 -15.48 -9.15
N LEU A 136 -5.79 -15.77 -9.29
CA LEU A 136 -5.16 -15.99 -10.59
C LEU A 136 -5.67 -17.28 -11.27
N PHE A 137 -6.02 -18.30 -10.48
CA PHE A 137 -6.38 -19.63 -10.99
C PHE A 137 -7.63 -19.66 -11.85
N GLU A 138 -8.58 -18.72 -11.68
CA GLU A 138 -9.76 -18.64 -12.56
C GLU A 138 -9.38 -18.22 -13.98
N GLN A 139 -8.29 -17.48 -14.14
CA GLN A 139 -7.83 -16.93 -15.41
C GLN A 139 -6.90 -17.90 -16.16
N LEU A 140 -6.30 -18.87 -15.45
CA LEU A 140 -5.35 -19.80 -16.07
C LEU A 140 -6.04 -20.65 -17.14
N LYS A 141 -5.50 -20.60 -18.37
CA LYS A 141 -6.04 -21.29 -19.56
C LYS A 141 -7.45 -20.85 -19.95
N ALA A 142 -7.93 -19.73 -19.42
CA ALA A 142 -9.16 -19.12 -19.90
C ALA A 142 -8.93 -18.51 -21.30
N GLU A 143 -10.00 -18.41 -22.08
CA GLU A 143 -9.95 -17.66 -23.33
C GLU A 143 -9.65 -16.18 -23.06
N GLU A 144 -9.01 -15.52 -24.01
CA GLU A 144 -8.74 -14.08 -23.91
C GLU A 144 -10.06 -13.32 -23.70
N GLY A 145 -10.07 -12.40 -22.73
CA GLY A 145 -11.27 -11.64 -22.38
C GLY A 145 -12.32 -12.39 -21.53
N ALA A 146 -12.10 -13.66 -21.18
CA ALA A 146 -12.99 -14.41 -20.30
C ALA A 146 -13.08 -13.84 -18.87
N PHE A 147 -12.06 -13.07 -18.44
CA PHE A 147 -11.97 -12.50 -17.09
C PHE A 147 -11.52 -11.02 -17.11
N ASP A 148 -11.96 -10.24 -18.11
CA ASP A 148 -11.65 -8.81 -18.23
C ASP A 148 -12.44 -7.90 -17.26
N THR A 149 -13.43 -8.44 -16.54
CA THR A 149 -14.15 -7.70 -15.48
C THR A 149 -14.32 -8.54 -14.22
N ARG A 150 -14.50 -7.85 -13.09
CA ARG A 150 -14.65 -8.46 -11.77
C ARG A 150 -15.88 -9.38 -11.67
N GLU A 151 -16.96 -9.03 -12.36
CA GLU A 151 -18.23 -9.77 -12.32
C GLU A 151 -18.12 -11.15 -12.94
N LYS A 152 -17.08 -11.39 -13.76
CA LYS A 152 -16.80 -12.69 -14.37
C LYS A 152 -16.11 -13.66 -13.40
N PHE A 153 -15.58 -13.16 -12.26
CA PHE A 153 -14.95 -14.00 -11.25
C PHE A 153 -15.98 -14.60 -10.29
N SER A 154 -15.80 -15.87 -9.95
CA SER A 154 -16.62 -16.58 -8.98
C SER A 154 -16.12 -16.41 -7.55
N PHE A 155 -14.81 -16.16 -7.38
CA PHE A 155 -14.16 -16.13 -6.07
C PHE A 155 -13.34 -14.84 -5.83
N CYS A 156 -13.04 -14.59 -4.57
CA CYS A 156 -12.08 -13.59 -4.12
C CYS A 156 -11.41 -14.02 -2.81
N TYR A 157 -10.22 -13.49 -2.54
CA TYR A 157 -9.59 -13.67 -1.24
C TYR A 157 -10.28 -12.82 -0.18
N PRO A 158 -10.61 -13.39 1.00
CA PRO A 158 -11.15 -12.62 2.10
C PRO A 158 -10.09 -11.65 2.63
N LEU A 159 -10.50 -10.45 3.06
CA LEU A 159 -9.61 -9.48 3.70
C LEU A 159 -9.30 -9.92 5.14
N LYS A 160 -8.31 -10.79 5.30
CA LYS A 160 -7.87 -11.37 6.58
C LYS A 160 -6.38 -11.68 6.55
N ALA A 161 -5.77 -11.78 7.73
CA ALA A 161 -4.40 -12.26 7.86
C ALA A 161 -4.24 -13.68 7.25
N MET A 162 -3.09 -13.89 6.61
CA MET A 162 -2.74 -15.16 5.98
C MET A 162 -2.65 -16.26 7.05
N SER A 163 -3.37 -17.36 6.83
CA SER A 163 -3.33 -18.55 7.68
C SER A 163 -3.83 -19.75 6.89
N PRO A 164 -3.60 -20.99 7.34
CA PRO A 164 -4.16 -22.18 6.70
C PRO A 164 -5.69 -22.13 6.53
N LYS A 165 -6.40 -21.34 7.36
CA LYS A 165 -7.85 -21.17 7.28
C LYS A 165 -8.29 -20.11 6.26
N ASN A 166 -7.45 -19.11 5.99
CA ASN A 166 -7.80 -17.95 5.16
C ASN A 166 -7.07 -17.93 3.81
N ILE A 167 -6.19 -18.89 3.52
CA ILE A 167 -5.37 -18.92 2.31
C ILE A 167 -6.18 -19.23 1.03
N PHE A 168 -7.35 -19.85 1.16
CA PHE A 168 -8.18 -20.22 0.01
C PHE A 168 -9.19 -19.12 -0.35
N PRO A 169 -9.44 -18.87 -1.64
CA PRO A 169 -10.50 -17.96 -2.08
C PRO A 169 -11.88 -18.39 -1.58
N THR A 170 -12.74 -17.41 -1.34
CA THR A 170 -14.16 -17.61 -0.99
C THR A 170 -15.05 -17.12 -2.12
N LYS A 171 -16.31 -17.57 -2.17
CA LYS A 171 -17.26 -17.07 -3.16
C LYS A 171 -17.35 -15.54 -3.09
N LEU A 172 -17.37 -14.87 -4.24
CA LEU A 172 -17.33 -13.40 -4.34
C LEU A 172 -18.36 -12.71 -3.42
N LYS A 173 -19.61 -13.20 -3.43
CA LYS A 173 -20.71 -12.68 -2.59
C LYS A 173 -20.49 -12.85 -1.08
N ALA A 174 -19.65 -13.80 -0.66
CA ALA A 174 -19.35 -14.04 0.74
C ALA A 174 -18.11 -13.26 1.21
N GLY A 175 -17.15 -13.01 0.32
CA GLY A 175 -15.91 -12.30 0.65
C GLY A 175 -15.98 -10.77 0.52
N VAL A 176 -16.93 -10.26 -0.27
CA VAL A 176 -17.14 -8.82 -0.45
C VAL A 176 -18.18 -8.30 0.56
N PRO A 177 -17.85 -7.29 1.38
CA PRO A 177 -18.82 -6.67 2.29
C PRO A 177 -19.91 -5.92 1.53
N ASP A 178 -21.14 -6.00 2.05
CA ASP A 178 -22.34 -5.33 1.51
C ASP A 178 -22.32 -3.80 1.69
N THR A 179 -21.62 -3.30 2.71
CA THR A 179 -21.50 -1.86 2.97
C THR A 179 -20.06 -1.38 3.07
N LEU A 180 -19.84 -0.12 2.71
CA LEU A 180 -18.53 0.53 2.86
C LEU A 180 -18.09 0.56 4.33
N VAL A 181 -19.01 0.82 5.26
CA VAL A 181 -18.72 0.84 6.71
C VAL A 181 -18.13 -0.49 7.17
N LYS A 182 -18.73 -1.63 6.77
CA LYS A 182 -18.19 -2.95 7.10
C LYS A 182 -16.83 -3.19 6.45
N ALA A 183 -16.65 -2.75 5.21
CA ALA A 183 -15.36 -2.84 4.52
C ALA A 183 -14.26 -2.08 5.28
N GLU A 184 -14.56 -0.86 5.72
CA GLU A 184 -13.67 -0.03 6.52
C GLU A 184 -13.33 -0.66 7.87
N SER A 185 -14.32 -1.18 8.58
CA SER A 185 -14.09 -1.90 9.84
C SER A 185 -13.18 -3.11 9.66
N GLN A 186 -13.29 -3.84 8.54
CA GLN A 186 -12.38 -4.95 8.25
C GLN A 186 -10.93 -4.48 8.03
N TYR A 187 -10.71 -3.37 7.33
CA TYR A 187 -9.39 -2.78 7.16
C TYR A 187 -8.80 -2.31 8.50
N ILE A 188 -9.58 -1.61 9.32
CA ILE A 188 -9.16 -1.14 10.64
C ILE A 188 -8.77 -2.32 11.54
N GLN A 189 -9.62 -3.35 11.63
CA GLN A 189 -9.31 -4.54 12.41
C GLN A 189 -8.02 -5.22 11.93
N LEU A 190 -7.84 -5.36 10.61
CA LEU A 190 -6.65 -5.97 10.04
C LEU A 190 -5.41 -5.11 10.32
N PHE A 191 -5.53 -3.78 10.28
CA PHE A 191 -4.46 -2.85 10.63
C PHE A 191 -4.07 -2.96 12.11
N ASP A 192 -5.03 -3.02 13.02
CA ASP A 192 -4.77 -3.22 14.46
C ASP A 192 -4.03 -4.54 14.73
N GLU A 193 -4.40 -5.61 14.02
CA GLU A 193 -3.70 -6.90 14.09
C GLU A 193 -2.29 -6.81 13.50
N PHE A 194 -2.11 -6.09 12.39
CA PHE A 194 -0.82 -5.82 11.78
C PHE A 194 0.12 -5.07 12.72
N VAL A 195 -0.34 -4.00 13.38
CA VAL A 195 0.46 -3.23 14.34
C VAL A 195 0.92 -4.10 15.52
N LYS A 196 0.04 -4.97 16.02
CA LYS A 196 0.41 -5.96 17.05
C LYS A 196 1.48 -6.94 16.56
N GLY A 197 1.42 -7.32 15.28
CA GLY A 197 2.43 -8.15 14.64
C GLY A 197 3.77 -7.42 14.49
N LEU A 198 3.74 -6.18 14.03
CA LEU A 198 4.90 -5.30 13.87
C LEU A 198 5.68 -5.15 15.18
N GLY A 199 4.99 -4.97 16.30
CA GLY A 199 5.60 -4.91 17.63
C GLY A 199 6.26 -6.22 18.12
N ARG A 200 6.08 -7.35 17.42
CA ARG A 200 6.70 -8.64 17.74
C ARG A 200 7.91 -8.96 16.87
N ILE A 201 8.15 -8.18 15.81
CA ILE A 201 9.32 -8.38 14.95
C ILE A 201 10.57 -8.08 15.78
N ARG A 202 11.53 -9.02 15.76
CA ARG A 202 12.78 -8.89 16.50
C ARG A 202 13.73 -7.94 15.79
N HIS A 203 14.81 -7.56 16.47
CA HIS A 203 15.92 -6.78 15.90
C HIS A 203 15.61 -5.32 15.54
N ARG A 204 14.38 -4.83 15.76
CA ARG A 204 14.00 -3.43 15.55
C ARG A 204 15.02 -2.40 16.08
N GLU A 205 15.54 -2.67 17.29
CA GLU A 205 16.48 -1.77 18.00
C GLU A 205 17.95 -2.16 17.82
N THR A 206 18.23 -3.37 17.32
CA THR A 206 19.60 -3.93 17.32
C THR A 206 20.19 -4.11 15.94
N ASP A 207 19.39 -4.44 14.94
CA ASP A 207 19.84 -4.72 13.59
C ASP A 207 18.69 -4.55 12.58
N ILE A 208 18.76 -3.49 11.78
CA ILE A 208 17.72 -3.17 10.79
C ILE A 208 17.72 -4.14 9.60
N GLU A 209 18.89 -4.69 9.22
CA GLU A 209 18.95 -5.68 8.15
C GLU A 209 18.20 -6.94 8.57
N LEU A 210 18.48 -7.43 9.79
CA LEU A 210 17.75 -8.57 10.34
C LEU A 210 16.26 -8.28 10.52
N TRP A 211 15.90 -7.07 10.97
CA TRP A 211 14.48 -6.69 11.12
C TRP A 211 13.72 -6.73 9.78
N PHE A 212 14.37 -6.38 8.66
CA PHE A 212 13.77 -6.36 7.34
C PHE A 212 13.62 -7.75 6.71
N GLU A 213 14.42 -8.73 7.13
CA GLU A 213 14.40 -10.09 6.58
C GLU A 213 13.41 -11.07 7.28
N VAL A 214 12.71 -10.64 8.34
CA VAL A 214 11.82 -11.51 9.17
C VAL A 214 10.43 -11.70 8.59
#